data_AF-A0A2D4PGQ2-F1
#
_entry.id   AF-A0A2D4PGQ2-F1
#
_cell.length_a   1.000
_cell.length_b   1.000
_cell.length_c   1.000
_cell.angle_alpha   90.00
_cell.angle_beta   90.00
_cell.angle_gamma   90.00
#
_symmetry.space_group_name_H-M   'P 1'
#
loop_
_entity.id
_entity.type
_entity.pdbx_description
1 polymer ?
#
loop_
_entity_poly.entity_id
_entity_poly.type
_entity_poly.pdbx_seq_one_letter_code
_entity_poly.pdbx_strand_id
1 'polypeptide(L)'
;EKCLECGKCFTLKSTLVQHQRRHTGERPYQCPECGTRFMYSSELKRHQMRHKEEKPYQCGECVKSFVTRKELQVHERVHTGEKPFKCGECGNCFSQKQNLLMHERRHTG
;
A
#
# COMPACT_ATOMS: atom_id res chain seq x y z
N GLU A 1 -23.21 0.58 9.89
CA GLU A 1 -22.53 -0.26 10.90
C GLU A 1 -21.27 0.39 11.47
N LYS A 2 -21.14 0.49 12.80
CA LYS A 2 -19.99 1.10 13.49
C LYS A 2 -19.08 0.02 14.08
N CYS A 3 -17.77 0.15 13.91
CA CYS A 3 -16.78 -0.65 14.61
C CYS A 3 -16.64 -0.17 16.06
N LEU A 4 -16.81 -1.08 17.03
CA LEU A 4 -16.73 -0.74 18.45
C LEU A 4 -15.28 -0.49 18.92
N GLU A 5 -14.30 -1.19 18.34
CA GLU A 5 -12.88 -1.08 18.71
C GLU A 5 -12.25 0.27 18.33
N CYS A 6 -12.62 0.85 17.18
CA CYS A 6 -11.98 2.07 16.66
C CYS A 6 -12.95 3.17 16.21
N GLY A 7 -14.25 2.97 16.45
CA GLY A 7 -15.30 3.95 16.15
C GLY A 7 -15.62 4.17 14.67
N LYS A 8 -14.90 3.53 13.74
CA LYS A 8 -15.11 3.73 12.29
C LYS A 8 -16.48 3.25 11.81
N CYS A 9 -17.12 4.05 10.97
CA CYS A 9 -18.41 3.72 10.36
C CYS A 9 -18.25 3.14 8.96
N PHE A 10 -19.06 2.13 8.65
CA PHE A 10 -19.12 1.43 7.39
C PHE A 10 -20.57 1.38 6.88
N THR A 11 -20.72 1.56 5.57
CA THR A 11 -22.01 1.50 4.88
C THR A 11 -22.56 0.08 4.78
N LEU A 12 -21.68 -0.91 4.67
CA LEU A 12 -22.03 -2.33 4.53
C LEU A 12 -21.50 -3.16 5.69
N LYS A 13 -22.31 -4.11 6.17
CA LYS A 13 -21.92 -5.07 7.22
C LYS A 13 -20.75 -5.94 6.81
N SER A 14 -20.70 -6.38 5.54
CA SER A 14 -19.60 -7.17 4.99
C SER A 14 -18.25 -6.42 5.10
N THR A 15 -18.24 -5.13 4.83
CA THR A 15 -17.05 -4.28 4.98
C THR A 15 -16.65 -4.09 6.44
N LEU A 16 -17.62 -3.99 7.36
CA LEU A 16 -17.32 -3.97 8.80
C LEU A 16 -16.68 -5.29 9.26
N VAL A 17 -17.24 -6.44 8.87
CA VAL A 17 -16.69 -7.77 9.22
C VAL A 17 -15.29 -7.93 8.66
N GLN A 18 -15.08 -7.54 7.41
CA GLN A 18 -13.75 -7.52 6.80
C GLN A 18 -12.79 -6.62 7.57
N HIS A 19 -13.25 -5.42 7.98
CA HIS A 19 -12.46 -4.49 8.77
C HIS A 19 -12.07 -5.05 10.15
N GLN A 20 -12.96 -5.80 10.81
CA GLN A 20 -12.70 -6.39 12.13
C GLN A 20 -11.48 -7.33 12.14
N ARG A 21 -11.15 -7.95 11.00
CA ARG A 21 -9.92 -8.76 10.87
C ARG A 21 -8.65 -7.99 11.22
N ARG A 22 -8.67 -6.66 11.08
CA ARG A 22 -7.55 -5.79 11.49
C ARG A 22 -7.31 -5.76 12.99
N HIS A 23 -8.37 -5.97 13.78
CA HIS A 23 -8.29 -6.01 15.24
C HIS A 23 -7.98 -7.42 15.73
N THR A 24 -8.60 -8.44 15.13
CA THR A 24 -8.39 -9.84 15.52
C THR A 24 -7.08 -10.43 14.99
N GLY A 25 -6.49 -9.83 13.96
CA GLY A 25 -5.30 -10.36 13.29
C GLY A 25 -5.59 -11.59 12.41
N GLU A 26 -6.86 -11.92 12.17
CA GLU A 26 -7.26 -13.08 11.37
C GLU A 26 -6.72 -12.96 9.93
N ARG A 27 -6.05 -14.00 9.47
CA ARG A 27 -5.48 -14.11 8.12
C ARG A 27 -5.94 -15.41 7.45
N PRO A 28 -7.16 -15.45 6.89
CA PRO A 28 -7.76 -16.68 6.38
C PRO A 28 -7.15 -17.13 5.04
N TYR A 29 -6.51 -16.23 4.28
CA TYR A 29 -6.01 -16.55 2.94
C TYR A 29 -4.54 -16.94 2.99
N GLN A 30 -4.21 -18.20 2.69
CA GLN A 30 -2.83 -18.70 2.69
C GLN A 30 -2.30 -18.86 1.27
N CYS A 31 -1.06 -18.44 1.05
CA CYS A 31 -0.34 -18.72 -0.18
C CYS A 31 0.09 -20.19 -0.21
N PRO A 32 -0.31 -20.97 -1.24
CA PRO A 32 0.05 -22.38 -1.33
C PRO A 32 1.55 -22.59 -1.60
N GLU A 33 2.21 -21.61 -2.21
CA GLU A 33 3.62 -21.72 -2.64
C GLU A 33 4.61 -21.47 -1.49
N CYS A 34 4.30 -20.56 -0.56
CA CYS A 34 5.23 -20.18 0.52
C CYS A 34 4.60 -20.15 1.92
N GLY A 35 3.33 -20.53 2.06
CA GLY A 35 2.62 -20.55 3.34
C GLY A 35 2.28 -19.18 3.95
N THR A 36 2.66 -18.07 3.32
CA THR A 36 2.37 -16.72 3.82
C THR A 36 0.87 -16.47 3.87
N ARG A 37 0.36 -15.93 4.99
CA ARG A 37 -1.08 -15.67 5.20
C ARG A 37 -1.43 -14.19 5.08
N PHE A 38 -2.60 -13.91 4.52
CA PHE A 38 -3.14 -12.59 4.21
C PHE A 38 -4.55 -12.40 4.78
N MET A 39 -4.90 -11.15 5.03
CA MET A 39 -6.20 -10.77 5.59
C MET A 39 -7.30 -10.74 4.52
N TYR A 40 -6.91 -10.41 3.28
CA TYR A 40 -7.81 -10.31 2.14
C TYR A 40 -7.33 -11.17 0.95
N SER A 41 -8.27 -11.70 0.18
CA SER A 41 -7.98 -12.50 -1.02
C SER A 41 -7.24 -11.71 -2.10
N SER A 42 -7.53 -10.41 -2.21
CA SER A 42 -6.83 -9.49 -3.13
C SER A 42 -5.35 -9.33 -2.78
N GLU A 43 -5.00 -9.36 -1.49
CA GLU A 43 -3.60 -9.32 -1.05
C GLU A 43 -2.86 -10.61 -1.40
N LEU A 44 -3.51 -11.77 -1.20
CA LEU A 44 -2.97 -13.06 -1.63
C LEU A 44 -2.76 -13.08 -3.15
N LYS A 45 -3.76 -12.67 -3.95
CA LYS A 45 -3.65 -12.63 -5.41
C LYS A 45 -2.49 -11.75 -5.87
N ARG A 46 -2.35 -10.56 -5.28
CA ARG A 46 -1.21 -9.66 -5.55
C ARG A 46 0.12 -10.28 -5.15
N HIS A 47 0.16 -10.98 -4.01
CA HIS A 47 1.37 -11.66 -3.57
C HIS A 47 1.78 -12.78 -4.54
N GLN A 48 0.83 -13.55 -5.06
CA GLN A 48 1.10 -14.62 -6.02
C GLN A 48 1.68 -14.12 -7.34
N MET A 49 1.31 -12.91 -7.77
CA MET A 49 1.94 -12.28 -8.95
C MET A 49 3.46 -12.13 -8.80
N ARG A 50 3.97 -11.98 -7.57
CA ARG A 50 5.41 -11.92 -7.33
C ARG A 50 6.11 -13.25 -7.57
N HIS A 51 5.48 -14.37 -7.27
CA HIS A 51 6.07 -15.70 -7.52
C HIS A 51 6.19 -16.01 -9.01
N LYS A 52 5.24 -15.50 -9.80
CA LYS A 52 5.23 -15.65 -11.27
C LYS A 52 6.01 -14.56 -12.00
N GLU A 53 6.58 -13.61 -11.27
CA GLU A 53 7.17 -12.38 -11.82
C GLU A 53 6.21 -11.59 -12.74
N GLU A 54 4.90 -11.80 -12.60
CA GLU A 54 3.86 -11.14 -13.38
C GLU A 54 3.74 -9.67 -12.93
N LYS A 55 4.08 -8.76 -13.84
CA LYS A 55 4.01 -7.31 -13.60
C LYS A 55 3.15 -6.66 -14.69
N PRO A 56 1.80 -6.68 -14.55
CA PRO A 56 0.89 -6.28 -15.61
C PRO A 56 0.89 -4.77 -15.89
N TYR A 57 1.48 -3.95 -15.03
CA TYR A 57 1.47 -2.50 -15.17
C TYR A 57 2.83 -2.01 -15.69
N GLN A 58 2.96 -1.83 -16.99
CA GLN A 58 4.17 -1.33 -17.63
C GLN A 58 4.22 0.20 -17.63
N CYS A 59 5.41 0.78 -17.41
CA CYS A 59 5.65 2.20 -17.60
C CYS A 59 5.69 2.56 -19.09
N GLY A 60 5.03 3.65 -19.48
CA GLY A 60 5.07 4.15 -20.86
C GLY A 60 6.42 4.78 -21.26
N GLU A 61 7.21 5.22 -20.28
CA GLU A 61 8.47 5.96 -20.51
C GLU A 61 9.73 5.12 -20.32
N CYS A 62 9.62 3.90 -19.78
CA CYS A 62 10.76 2.99 -19.63
C CYS A 62 10.34 1.52 -19.59
N VAL A 63 11.31 0.60 -19.57
CA VAL A 63 11.08 -0.85 -19.58
C VAL A 63 10.59 -1.43 -18.23
N LYS A 64 10.35 -0.60 -17.21
CA LYS A 64 9.96 -1.08 -15.89
C LYS A 64 8.47 -1.43 -15.84
N SER A 65 8.17 -2.54 -15.19
CA SER A 65 6.80 -2.99 -14.92
C SER A 65 6.57 -3.20 -13.43
N PHE A 66 5.31 -3.08 -13.00
CA PHE A 66 4.88 -3.13 -11.61
C PHE A 66 3.71 -4.09 -11.41
N VAL A 67 3.55 -4.58 -10.17
CA VAL A 67 2.48 -5.51 -9.80
C VAL A 67 1.15 -4.78 -9.60
N THR A 68 1.20 -3.50 -9.22
CA THR A 68 0.01 -2.68 -9.01
C THR A 68 0.07 -1.34 -9.74
N ARG A 69 -1.11 -0.83 -10.12
CA ARG A 69 -1.25 0.52 -10.71
C ARG A 69 -0.71 1.63 -9.81
N LYS A 70 -0.85 1.48 -8.48
CA LYS A 70 -0.34 2.46 -7.51
C LYS A 70 1.18 2.54 -7.53
N GLU A 71 1.87 1.41 -7.64
CA GLU A 71 3.33 1.37 -7.75
C GLU A 71 3.80 2.03 -9.05
N LEU A 72 3.12 1.76 -10.17
CA LEU A 72 3.38 2.44 -11.44
C LEU A 72 3.20 3.97 -11.31
N GLN A 73 2.08 4.43 -10.75
CA GLN A 73 1.82 5.87 -10.57
C GLN A 73 2.88 6.55 -9.71
N VAL A 74 3.34 5.88 -8.64
CA VAL A 74 4.43 6.40 -7.80
C VAL A 74 5.74 6.43 -8.58
N HIS A 75 6.00 5.43 -9.42
CA HIS A 75 7.19 5.38 -10.26
C HIS A 75 7.19 6.47 -11.33
N GLU A 76 6.05 6.78 -11.96
CA GLU A 76 5.93 7.84 -12.98
C GLU A 76 6.42 9.20 -12.47
N ARG A 77 6.35 9.46 -11.15
CA ARG A 77 6.93 10.67 -10.54
C ARG A 77 8.44 10.80 -10.69
N VAL A 78 9.15 9.71 -10.95
CA VAL A 78 10.58 9.73 -11.26
C VAL A 78 10.83 10.42 -12.60
N HIS A 79 9.91 10.25 -13.54
CA HIS A 79 9.99 10.85 -14.86
C HIS A 79 9.54 12.31 -14.85
N THR A 80 8.43 12.60 -14.18
CA THR A 80 7.89 13.97 -14.11
C THR A 80 8.60 14.86 -13.11
N GLY A 81 9.37 14.28 -12.18
CA GLY A 81 9.99 15.00 -11.06
C GLY A 81 8.99 15.46 -9.98
N GLU A 82 7.73 15.01 -10.04
CA GLU A 82 6.68 15.42 -9.10
C GLU A 82 7.03 15.02 -7.65
N LYS A 83 7.01 16.01 -6.75
CA LYS A 83 7.28 15.83 -5.33
C LYS A 83 6.16 16.45 -4.47
N PRO A 84 5.00 15.78 -4.39
CA PRO A 84 3.80 16.36 -3.78
C PRO A 84 3.87 16.45 -2.24
N PHE A 85 4.85 15.81 -1.61
CA PHE A 85 4.96 15.76 -0.15
C PHE A 85 6.03 16.73 0.33
N LYS A 86 5.62 17.84 0.92
CA LYS A 86 6.53 18.88 1.46
C LYS A 86 6.68 18.73 2.98
N CYS A 87 7.91 18.80 3.46
CA CYS A 87 8.21 18.93 4.89
C CYS A 87 7.83 20.33 5.38
N GLY A 88 7.02 20.39 6.43
CA GLY A 88 6.57 21.65 7.01
C GLY A 88 7.69 22.44 7.67
N GLU A 89 8.71 21.75 8.20
CA GLU A 89 9.78 22.38 9.00
C GLU A 89 10.92 22.95 8.14
N CYS A 90 11.43 22.16 7.18
CA CYS A 90 12.58 22.57 6.36
C CYS A 90 12.24 22.79 4.88
N GLY A 91 10.98 22.60 4.47
CA GLY A 91 10.52 22.85 3.10
C GLY A 91 10.94 21.81 2.05
N ASN A 92 11.69 20.76 2.42
CA ASN A 92 12.10 19.71 1.49
C ASN A 92 10.92 18.95 0.91
N CYS A 93 10.95 18.68 -0.40
CA CYS A 93 9.89 17.96 -1.10
C CYS A 93 10.31 16.52 -1.45
N PHE A 94 9.36 15.60 -1.36
CA PHE A 94 9.52 14.17 -1.59
C PHE A 94 8.47 13.63 -2.57
N SER A 95 8.87 12.66 -3.39
CA SER A 95 7.97 11.97 -4.33
C SER A 95 7.06 10.93 -3.64
N GLN A 96 7.40 10.53 -2.41
CA GLN A 96 6.68 9.52 -1.63
C GLN A 96 6.48 9.97 -0.18
N LYS A 97 5.29 9.72 0.36
CA LYS A 97 4.93 10.07 1.75
C LYS A 97 5.82 9.37 2.78
N GLN A 98 6.19 8.11 2.55
CA GLN A 98 7.06 7.38 3.48
C GLN A 98 8.44 8.04 3.62
N ASN A 99 8.98 8.57 2.52
CA ASN A 99 10.26 9.28 2.53
C ASN A 99 10.15 10.58 3.33
N LEU A 100 9.04 11.31 3.20
CA LEU A 100 8.76 12.47 4.04
C LEU A 100 8.70 12.07 5.52
N LEU A 101 7.91 11.05 5.89
CA LEU A 101 7.78 10.62 7.28
C LEU A 101 9.11 10.17 7.89
N MET A 102 9.95 9.49 7.11
CA MET A 102 11.29 9.09 7.55
C MET A 102 12.21 10.31 7.71
N HIS A 103 12.08 11.31 6.83
CA HIS A 103 12.82 12.56 6.93
C HIS A 103 12.41 13.36 8.17
N GLU A 104 11.11 13.49 8.45
CA GLU A 104 10.59 14.26 9.60
C GLU A 104 11.07 13.70 10.94
N ARG A 105 11.29 12.38 11.06
CA ARG A 105 11.89 11.76 12.25
C ARG A 105 13.29 12.29 12.57
N ARG A 106 13.98 12.88 11.61
CA ARG A 106 15.31 13.46 11.81
C ARG A 106 15.26 14.85 12.44
N HIS A 107 14.12 15.54 12.40
CA HIS A 107 13.97 16.85 13.02
C HIS A 107 13.56 16.76 14.48
N THR A 108 12.86 15.70 14.87
CA THR A 108 12.52 15.38 16.26
C THR A 108 13.68 14.72 17.02
N GLY A 109 14.92 14.95 16.58
CA GLY A 109 16.14 14.44 17.19
C GLY A 109 16.70 15.39 18.23
#